data_AF-A0A7S4V676-F1
#
_entry.id   AF-A0A7S4V676-F1
#
_cell.length_a   1.000
_cell.length_b   1.000
_cell.length_c   1.000
_cell.angle_alpha   90.00
_cell.angle_beta   90.00
_cell.angle_gamma   90.00
#
_symmetry.space_group_name_H-M   'P 1'
#
loop_
_entity.id
_entity.type
_entity.pdbx_description
1 polymer ?
#
loop_
_entity_poly.entity_id
_entity_poly.type
_entity_poly.pdbx_seq_one_letter_code
_entity_poly.pdbx_strand_id
1 'polypeptide(L)'
;CGPAAGGQPTHCGSLVEDGGGALKGVDPWPEITTNPGTDFGFLGFQGFWVSALTTLQISTMDGWTELLYRHQDGASTFGVVTFFCGVVLFSGLLLLNLAPAILWERFSEAHARVCPVDLSKGAVEGEAIPEDSL
;
A
#
# COMPACT_ATOMS: atom_id res chain seq x y z
N CYS A 1 14.25 10.70 -21.51
CA CYS A 1 12.89 11.24 -21.51
C CYS A 1 12.63 12.10 -22.72
N GLY A 2 12.17 11.47 -23.80
CA GLY A 2 11.59 12.17 -24.93
C GLY A 2 10.08 11.90 -24.94
N PRO A 3 9.28 12.73 -25.62
CA PRO A 3 7.89 12.40 -25.88
C PRO A 3 7.86 11.05 -26.62
N ALA A 4 7.25 10.03 -26.02
CA ALA A 4 6.95 8.81 -26.74
C ALA A 4 6.06 9.19 -27.93
N ALA A 5 6.26 8.55 -29.09
CA ALA A 5 5.52 8.81 -30.33
C ALA A 5 3.98 8.59 -30.24
N GLY A 6 3.45 8.37 -29.03
CA GLY A 6 2.03 8.22 -28.69
C GLY A 6 1.55 9.11 -27.52
N GLY A 7 2.28 10.15 -27.11
CA GLY A 7 1.69 11.26 -26.35
C GLY A 7 1.55 11.13 -24.82
N GLN A 8 2.19 10.15 -24.16
CA GLN A 8 2.32 10.16 -22.69
C GLN A 8 3.74 10.55 -22.25
N PRO A 9 3.89 11.45 -21.26
CA PRO A 9 5.19 11.73 -20.66
C PRO A 9 5.64 10.49 -19.88
N THR A 10 6.86 10.04 -20.14
CA THR A 10 7.54 9.07 -19.27
C THR A 10 7.94 9.81 -17.99
N HIS A 11 7.72 9.22 -16.82
CA HIS A 11 8.25 9.77 -15.57
C HIS A 11 9.78 9.62 -15.61
N CYS A 12 10.52 10.62 -15.16
CA CYS A 12 11.94 10.75 -15.47
C CYS A 12 12.79 10.91 -14.24
N GLY A 13 13.93 10.22 -14.24
CA GLY A 13 15.02 10.42 -13.30
C GLY A 13 15.62 11.82 -13.30
N SER A 14 16.58 12.01 -12.39
CA SER A 14 17.27 13.26 -12.07
C SER A 14 17.65 14.13 -13.29
N LEU A 15 17.68 15.45 -13.07
CA LEU A 15 18.04 16.52 -14.01
C LEU A 15 19.50 16.47 -14.51
N VAL A 16 20.29 15.49 -14.05
CA VAL A 16 21.71 15.32 -14.38
C VAL A 16 21.98 13.84 -14.60
N GLU A 17 21.46 13.30 -15.70
CA GLU A 17 22.09 12.16 -16.37
C GLU A 17 22.08 12.42 -17.87
N ASP A 18 23.26 12.31 -18.47
CA ASP A 18 23.54 12.58 -19.88
C ASP A 18 22.55 11.82 -20.78
N GLY A 19 21.60 12.55 -21.36
CA GLY A 19 20.69 12.06 -22.40
C GLY A 19 19.33 11.52 -21.91
N GLY A 20 19.02 11.60 -20.62
CA GLY A 20 17.82 10.97 -20.05
C GLY A 20 16.86 11.88 -19.25
N GLY A 21 17.35 12.92 -18.58
CA GLY A 21 16.59 13.72 -17.62
C GLY A 21 15.70 14.83 -18.21
N ALA A 22 14.82 15.40 -17.36
CA ALA A 22 14.00 16.57 -17.70
C ALA A 22 14.86 17.77 -18.15
N LEU A 23 14.29 18.58 -19.05
CA LEU A 23 14.98 19.65 -19.77
C LEU A 23 15.70 20.61 -18.81
N LYS A 24 17.00 20.83 -19.03
CA LYS A 24 17.83 21.75 -18.24
C LYS A 24 17.23 23.18 -18.27
N GLY A 25 16.86 23.71 -17.11
CA GLY A 25 16.31 25.07 -16.97
C GLY A 25 14.78 25.15 -16.98
N VAL A 26 14.07 24.01 -16.96
CA VAL A 26 12.61 23.95 -16.76
C VAL A 26 12.32 23.71 -15.27
N ASP A 27 11.39 24.47 -14.72
CA ASP A 27 10.84 24.27 -13.38
C ASP A 27 9.77 23.16 -13.42
N PRO A 28 9.95 22.04 -12.67
CA PRO A 28 9.00 20.93 -12.69
C PRO A 28 7.79 21.15 -11.77
N TRP A 29 7.83 22.16 -10.89
CA TRP A 29 6.79 22.42 -9.88
C TRP A 29 5.41 22.77 -10.45
N PRO A 30 5.28 23.56 -11.54
CA PRO A 30 3.98 23.83 -12.14
C PRO A 30 3.33 22.57 -12.72
N GLU A 31 4.14 21.66 -13.28
CA GLU A 31 3.67 20.43 -13.92
C GLU A 31 3.01 19.48 -12.91
N ILE A 32 3.56 19.38 -11.70
CA ILE A 32 2.98 18.56 -10.61
C ILE A 32 1.54 18.96 -10.30
N THR A 33 1.22 20.25 -10.36
CA THR A 33 -0.11 20.76 -9.98
C THR A 33 -1.11 20.83 -11.14
N THR A 34 -0.63 20.80 -12.38
CA THR A 34 -1.45 21.02 -13.59
C THR A 34 -1.61 19.78 -14.45
N ASN A 35 -0.69 18.82 -14.34
CA ASN A 35 -0.71 17.60 -15.13
C ASN A 35 -1.57 16.51 -14.45
N PRO A 36 -2.64 16.03 -15.11
CA PRO A 36 -3.43 14.91 -14.59
C PRO A 36 -2.60 13.62 -14.45
N GLY A 37 -1.53 13.43 -15.23
CA GLY A 37 -0.61 12.30 -15.10
C GLY A 37 0.25 12.31 -13.82
N THR A 38 0.21 13.39 -13.04
CA THR A 38 0.88 13.51 -11.74
C THR A 38 -0.11 13.61 -10.58
N ASP A 39 -1.38 13.25 -10.81
CA ASP A 39 -2.47 13.29 -9.82
C ASP A 39 -2.60 14.66 -9.14
N PHE A 40 -2.34 15.75 -9.86
CA PHE A 40 -2.34 17.13 -9.36
C PHE A 40 -1.47 17.34 -8.11
N GLY A 41 -0.48 16.47 -7.87
CA GLY A 41 0.40 16.52 -6.71
C GLY A 41 -0.21 15.98 -5.42
N PHE A 42 -1.32 15.22 -5.47
CA PHE A 42 -1.88 14.56 -4.29
C PHE A 42 -1.16 13.26 -3.91
N LEU A 43 -0.46 12.62 -4.86
CA LEU A 43 0.28 11.37 -4.65
C LEU A 43 1.76 11.58 -4.96
N GLY A 44 2.60 11.61 -3.92
CA GLY A 44 4.04 11.85 -4.00
C GLY A 44 4.73 12.09 -2.64
N PHE A 45 6.03 12.40 -2.67
CA PHE A 45 6.88 12.57 -1.47
C PHE A 45 7.42 13.99 -1.26
N GLN A 46 6.76 15.00 -1.82
CA GLN A 46 7.19 16.41 -1.79
C GLN A 46 6.91 17.15 -0.47
N GLY A 47 6.03 16.62 0.38
CA GLY A 47 5.66 17.25 1.65
C GLY A 47 5.13 16.24 2.65
N PHE A 48 5.24 16.56 3.94
CA PHE A 48 4.91 15.63 5.02
C PHE A 48 3.49 15.06 4.90
N TRP A 49 2.47 15.91 4.77
CA TRP A 49 1.07 15.45 4.68
C TRP A 49 0.78 14.64 3.44
N VAL A 50 1.31 15.05 2.29
CA VAL A 50 1.13 14.34 1.02
C VAL A 50 1.87 13.01 1.02
N SER A 51 3.07 12.96 1.59
CA SER A 51 3.82 11.71 1.77
C SER A 51 3.13 10.74 2.71
N ALA A 52 2.46 11.23 3.76
CA ALA A 52 1.66 10.42 4.65
C ALA A 52 0.44 9.84 3.94
N LEU A 53 -0.29 10.66 3.16
CA LEU A 53 -1.42 10.19 2.33
C LEU A 53 -0.98 9.13 1.32
N THR A 54 0.14 9.37 0.65
CA THR A 54 0.74 8.43 -0.31
C THR A 54 1.14 7.11 0.37
N THR A 55 1.72 7.18 1.58
CA THR A 55 2.05 5.99 2.37
C THR A 55 0.80 5.24 2.81
N LEU A 56 -0.28 5.94 3.18
CA LEU A 56 -1.57 5.32 3.50
C LEU A 56 -2.17 4.62 2.27
N GLN A 57 -2.08 5.23 1.10
CA GLN A 57 -2.54 4.64 -0.17
C GLN A 57 -1.77 3.35 -0.51
N ILE A 58 -0.45 3.34 -0.32
CA ILE A 58 0.37 2.13 -0.50
C ILE A 58 0.00 1.07 0.57
N SER A 59 -0.29 1.52 1.79
CA SER A 59 -0.61 0.64 2.93
C SER A 59 -1.91 -0.14 2.70
N THR A 60 -2.90 0.44 2.03
CA THR A 60 -4.16 -0.23 1.68
C THR A 60 -4.03 -1.18 0.48
N MET A 61 -2.85 -1.28 -0.13
CA MET A 61 -2.59 -2.10 -1.32
C MET A 61 -3.49 -1.75 -2.51
N ASP A 62 -3.94 -0.51 -2.63
CA ASP A 62 -4.75 -0.05 -3.74
C ASP A 62 -3.97 0.96 -4.59
N GLY A 63 -3.86 0.72 -5.90
CA GLY A 63 -3.09 1.58 -6.80
C GLY A 63 -1.58 1.67 -6.50
N TRP A 64 -1.03 0.83 -5.64
CA TRP A 64 0.37 0.91 -5.20
C TRP A 64 1.39 0.53 -6.28
N THR A 65 1.02 -0.37 -7.21
CA THR A 65 1.89 -0.81 -8.31
C THR A 65 2.10 0.28 -9.35
N GLU A 66 1.04 1.04 -9.68
CA GLU A 66 1.14 2.19 -10.57
C GLU A 66 2.06 3.27 -9.98
N LEU A 67 1.93 3.51 -8.67
CA LEU A 67 2.78 4.43 -7.96
C LEU A 67 4.24 3.94 -7.88
N LEU A 68 4.46 2.63 -7.72
CA LEU A 68 5.78 2.00 -7.78
C LEU A 68 6.44 2.27 -9.14
N TYR A 69 5.75 1.99 -10.24
CA TYR A 69 6.30 2.18 -11.59
C TYR A 69 6.65 3.65 -11.85
N ARG A 70 5.77 4.58 -11.44
CA ARG A 70 6.03 6.02 -11.51
C ARG A 70 7.32 6.43 -10.79
N HIS A 71 7.55 5.89 -9.59
CA HIS A 71 8.75 6.22 -8.81
C HIS A 71 9.99 5.47 -9.30
N GLN A 72 9.83 4.28 -9.87
CA GLN A 72 10.88 3.48 -10.45
C GLN A 72 11.45 4.12 -11.72
N ASP A 73 10.61 4.77 -12.52
CA ASP A 73 11.04 5.53 -13.71
C ASP A 73 11.71 6.88 -13.32
N GLY A 74 11.36 7.42 -12.15
CA GLY A 74 11.88 8.67 -11.59
C GLY A 74 13.12 8.54 -10.70
N ALA A 75 13.54 7.34 -10.31
CA ALA A 75 14.62 7.11 -9.35
C ALA A 75 15.30 5.75 -9.57
N SER A 76 16.12 5.30 -8.62
CA SER A 76 16.80 4.00 -8.71
C SER A 76 15.81 2.83 -8.61
N THR A 77 15.86 1.93 -9.59
CA THR A 77 14.98 0.76 -9.70
C THR A 77 15.01 -0.14 -8.45
N PHE A 78 16.19 -0.50 -7.96
CA PHE A 78 16.31 -1.47 -6.87
C PHE A 78 15.92 -0.89 -5.50
N GLY A 79 16.28 0.37 -5.25
CA GLY A 79 15.99 1.04 -3.97
C GLY A 79 14.48 1.29 -3.80
N VAL A 80 13.82 1.75 -4.86
CA VAL A 80 12.37 2.04 -4.84
C VAL A 80 11.57 0.76 -4.64
N VAL A 81 11.87 -0.31 -5.38
CA VAL A 81 11.19 -1.60 -5.23
C VAL A 81 11.32 -2.15 -3.82
N THR A 82 12.53 -2.09 -3.23
CA THR A 82 12.76 -2.60 -1.87
C THR A 82 11.93 -1.83 -0.83
N PHE A 83 11.86 -0.50 -0.94
CA PHE A 83 11.08 0.34 -0.04
C PHE A 83 9.57 0.06 -0.15
N PHE A 84 9.03 0.09 -1.36
CA PHE A 84 7.60 -0.10 -1.60
C PHE A 84 7.14 -1.51 -1.20
N CYS A 85 7.87 -2.55 -1.60
CA CYS A 85 7.58 -3.93 -1.20
C CYS A 85 7.68 -4.09 0.33
N GLY A 86 8.66 -3.45 0.99
CA GLY A 86 8.78 -3.47 2.44
C GLY A 86 7.58 -2.88 3.17
N VAL A 87 7.09 -1.72 2.70
CA VAL A 87 5.89 -1.07 3.26
C VAL A 87 4.63 -1.91 3.04
N VAL A 88 4.45 -2.48 1.85
CA VAL A 88 3.31 -3.35 1.55
C VAL A 88 3.31 -4.61 2.43
N LEU A 89 4.47 -5.25 2.60
CA LEU A 89 4.59 -6.43 3.47
C LEU A 89 4.34 -6.09 4.94
N PHE A 90 4.91 -4.99 5.44
CA PHE A 90 4.70 -4.55 6.82
C PHE A 90 3.25 -4.12 7.08
N SER A 91 2.64 -3.39 6.14
CA SER A 91 1.25 -2.96 6.22
C SER A 91 0.29 -4.14 6.14
N GLY A 92 0.55 -5.12 5.27
CA GLY A 92 -0.23 -6.34 5.20
C GLY A 92 -0.27 -7.08 6.53
N LEU A 93 0.87 -7.17 7.23
CA LEU A 93 0.91 -7.78 8.56
C LEU A 93 0.15 -7.00 9.63
N LEU A 94 0.07 -5.66 9.52
CA LEU A 94 -0.71 -4.82 10.43
C LEU A 94 -2.21 -4.90 10.13
N LEU A 95 -2.63 -4.60 8.89
CA LEU A 95 -4.04 -4.50 8.54
C LEU A 95 -4.74 -5.86 8.50
N LEU A 96 -4.07 -6.91 8.00
CA LEU A 96 -4.67 -8.25 7.92
C LEU A 96 -4.78 -8.94 9.28
N ASN A 97 -3.96 -8.56 10.28
CA ASN A 97 -4.03 -9.14 11.62
C ASN A 97 -4.80 -8.25 12.61
N LEU A 98 -4.70 -6.92 12.51
CA LEU A 98 -5.37 -6.01 13.45
C LEU A 98 -6.85 -5.84 13.12
N ALA A 99 -7.22 -5.65 11.85
CA ALA A 99 -8.60 -5.35 11.48
C ALA A 99 -9.59 -6.51 11.75
N PRO A 100 -9.24 -7.79 11.45
CA PRO A 100 -10.10 -8.92 11.82
C PRO A 100 -10.12 -9.17 13.32
N ALA A 101 -9.02 -8.94 14.04
CA ALA A 101 -8.96 -9.12 15.49
C ALA A 101 -9.92 -8.17 16.22
N ILE A 102 -9.90 -6.88 15.88
CA ILE A 102 -10.83 -5.90 16.48
C ILE A 102 -12.28 -6.19 16.07
N LEU A 103 -12.49 -6.64 14.83
CA LEU A 103 -13.83 -6.94 14.33
C LEU A 103 -14.41 -8.16 15.06
N TRP A 104 -13.58 -9.18 15.29
CA TRP A 104 -13.94 -10.35 16.08
C TRP A 104 -14.29 -9.99 17.52
N GLU A 105 -13.49 -9.11 18.15
CA GLU A 105 -13.79 -8.60 19.50
C GLU A 105 -15.16 -7.93 19.55
N ARG A 106 -15.47 -7.05 18.59
CA ARG A 106 -16.78 -6.39 18.50
C ARG A 106 -17.93 -7.34 18.20
N PHE A 107 -17.73 -8.33 17.34
CA PHE A 107 -18.74 -9.36 17.08
C PHE A 107 -18.98 -10.26 18.28
N SER A 108 -17.93 -10.63 19.02
CA SER A 108 -18.06 -11.41 20.26
C SER A 108 -18.87 -10.64 21.31
N GLU A 109 -18.56 -9.34 21.47
CA GLU A 109 -19.27 -8.44 22.39
C GLU A 109 -20.74 -8.23 21.98
N ALA A 110 -21.03 -8.14 20.67
CA ALA A 110 -22.40 -8.04 20.15
C ALA A 110 -23.17 -9.36 20.31
N HIS A 111 -22.54 -10.50 20.02
CA HIS A 111 -23.15 -11.83 20.16
C HIS A 111 -23.52 -12.13 21.62
N ALA A 112 -22.66 -11.77 22.58
CA ALA A 112 -22.94 -11.93 24.01
C ALA A 112 -24.16 -11.12 24.49
N ARG A 113 -24.46 -9.98 23.85
CA ARG A 113 -25.64 -9.15 24.18
C ARG A 113 -26.93 -9.64 23.52
N VAL A 114 -26.83 -10.18 22.30
CA VAL A 114 -27.99 -10.66 21.52
C VAL A 114 -28.41 -12.07 21.94
N CYS A 115 -27.44 -12.93 22.27
CA CYS A 115 -27.66 -14.30 22.72
C CYS A 115 -26.97 -14.52 24.08
N PRO A 116 -27.70 -14.36 25.21
CA PRO A 116 -27.19 -14.83 26.49
C PRO A 116 -27.26 -16.36 26.52
N VAL A 117 -26.23 -17.04 25.98
CA VAL A 117 -26.12 -18.50 26.02
C VAL A 117 -25.04 -18.89 27.03
N ASP A 118 -25.46 -19.55 28.10
CA ASP A 118 -24.60 -20.18 29.13
C ASP A 118 -23.71 -21.26 28.50
N LEU A 119 -22.49 -20.88 28.13
CA LEU A 119 -21.45 -21.77 27.59
C LEU A 119 -20.67 -22.54 28.68
N SER A 120 -21.21 -22.68 29.89
CA SER A 120 -20.57 -23.46 30.95
C SER A 120 -20.75 -24.98 30.81
N LYS A 121 -21.24 -25.51 29.66
CA LYS A 121 -21.58 -26.94 29.52
C LYS A 121 -20.97 -27.70 28.35
N GLY A 122 -19.98 -27.16 27.62
CA GLY A 122 -19.48 -27.86 26.43
C GLY A 122 -17.98 -27.79 26.11
N ALA A 123 -17.13 -27.18 26.93
CA ALA A 123 -15.71 -26.99 26.58
C ALA A 123 -14.72 -27.83 27.41
N VAL A 124 -15.19 -28.87 28.12
CA VAL A 124 -14.31 -29.88 28.73
C VAL A 124 -14.80 -31.26 28.34
N GLU A 125 -14.53 -31.68 27.11
CA GLU A 125 -14.27 -33.10 26.83
C GLU A 125 -13.40 -33.14 25.57
N GLY A 126 -12.09 -33.16 25.77
CA GLY A 126 -11.18 -33.66 24.76
C GLY A 126 -11.36 -35.17 24.72
N GLU A 127 -12.21 -35.68 23.83
CA GLU A 127 -12.24 -37.11 23.55
C GLU A 127 -11.21 -37.39 22.45
N ALA A 128 -10.06 -37.92 22.87
CA ALA A 128 -9.10 -38.55 21.97
C ALA A 128 -9.75 -39.79 21.33
N ILE A 129 -9.72 -39.88 20.00
CA ILE A 129 -10.19 -41.04 19.24
C ILE A 129 -9.10 -42.12 19.30
N PRO A 130 -9.31 -43.32 19.88
CA PRO A 130 -8.33 -44.40 19.82
C PRO A 130 -8.40 -45.11 18.46
N GLU A 131 -7.24 -45.26 17.79
CA GLU A 131 -7.08 -45.90 16.46
C GLU A 131 -7.04 -47.45 16.49
N ASP A 132 -7.85 -48.11 17.33
CA ASP A 132 -7.84 -49.58 17.45
C ASP A 132 -9.17 -50.25 17.01
N SER A 133 -9.89 -49.70 16.03
CA SER A 133 -11.14 -50.31 15.53
C SER A 133 -11.31 -50.31 14.00
N LEU A 134 -10.21 -50.50 13.26
CA LEU A 134 -10.30 -51.01 11.88
C LEU A 134 -9.59 -52.36 11.75
#